data_AF-C6XWB7-F1
#
_entry.id   AF-C6XWB7-F1
#
_cell.length_a   1.000
_cell.length_b   1.000
_cell.length_c   1.000
_cell.angle_alpha   90.00
_cell.angle_beta   90.00
_cell.angle_gamma   90.00
#
_symmetry.space_group_name_H-M   'P 1'
#
loop_
_entity.id
_entity.type
_entity.pdbx_description
1 polymer ?
#
loop_
_entity_poly.entity_id
_entity_poly.type
_entity_poly.pdbx_seq_one_letter_code
_entity_poly.pdbx_strand_id
1 'polypeptide(L)'
;MNTSNINNLLEKYLDGISTPEENAMLETWYMRYENKNLVQVADELRIDQLERIRMQMAQHSTRAKTIKLWSRIIGVAAAVAAIVFGVFFFKAPGNPEPGLGATNYTNDIAPGKNTATLTLANGKTIPKRC
;
A
#
# COMPACT_ATOMS: atom_id res chain seq x y z
N MET A 1 48.35 36.30 -14.42
CA MET A 1 49.05 37.38 -13.70
C MET A 1 49.49 36.85 -12.35
N ASN A 2 50.75 37.07 -11.99
CA ASN A 2 51.29 36.68 -10.68
C ASN A 2 50.77 37.64 -9.60
N THR A 3 50.43 37.09 -8.43
CA THR A 3 49.88 37.83 -7.26
C THR A 3 50.77 38.99 -6.81
N SER A 4 52.09 38.88 -6.97
CA SER A 4 53.05 39.93 -6.60
C SER A 4 52.88 41.24 -7.39
N ASN A 5 52.46 41.18 -8.66
CA ASN A 5 52.24 42.38 -9.47
C ASN A 5 50.93 43.10 -9.12
N ILE A 6 49.92 42.37 -8.66
CA ILE A 6 48.61 42.94 -8.28
C ILE A 6 48.72 43.73 -6.98
N ASN A 7 49.49 43.24 -6.00
CA ASN A 7 49.69 43.98 -4.75
C ASN A 7 50.40 45.32 -4.99
N ASN A 8 51.39 45.36 -5.90
CA ASN A 8 52.06 46.61 -6.27
C ASN A 8 51.12 47.59 -7.00
N LEU A 9 50.25 47.07 -7.88
CA LEU A 9 49.19 47.85 -8.52
C LEU A 9 48.20 48.44 -7.50
N LEU A 10 47.82 47.66 -6.49
CA LEU A 10 46.91 48.09 -5.42
C LEU A 10 47.53 49.17 -4.54
N GLU A 11 48.81 49.02 -4.20
CA GLU A 11 49.57 50.01 -3.43
C GLU A 11 49.68 51.35 -4.19
N LYS A 12 50.04 51.30 -5.48
CA LYS A 12 50.02 52.48 -6.36
C LYS A 12 48.65 53.14 -6.50
N TYR A 13 47.59 52.33 -6.53
CA TYR A 13 46.21 52.81 -6.58
C TYR A 13 45.81 53.54 -5.30
N LEU A 14 46.20 53.02 -4.13
CA LEU A 14 45.97 53.64 -2.83
C LEU A 14 46.77 54.93 -2.65
N ASP A 15 47.98 54.99 -3.19
CA ASP A 15 48.83 56.19 -3.19
C ASP A 15 48.42 57.23 -4.24
N GLY A 16 47.41 56.93 -5.08
CA GLY A 16 46.85 57.85 -6.08
C GLY A 16 47.77 58.15 -7.28
N ILE A 17 48.82 57.34 -7.48
CA ILE A 17 49.82 57.51 -8.54
C ILE A 17 49.55 56.59 -9.75
N SER A 18 48.46 55.83 -9.71
CA SER A 18 48.17 54.81 -10.71
C SER A 18 47.70 55.41 -12.03
N THR A 19 48.17 54.84 -13.13
CA THR A 19 47.75 55.20 -14.49
C THR A 19 46.39 54.59 -14.83
N PRO A 20 45.61 55.18 -15.76
CA PRO A 20 44.31 54.63 -16.16
C PRO A 20 44.39 53.21 -16.75
N GLU A 21 45.51 52.84 -17.37
CA GLU A 21 45.75 51.48 -17.89
C GLU A 21 45.97 50.47 -16.75
N GLU A 22 46.73 50.87 -15.72
CA GLU A 22 46.95 50.08 -14.50
C GLU A 22 45.63 49.86 -13.73
N ASN A 23 44.76 50.87 -13.69
CA ASN A 23 43.44 50.77 -13.08
C ASN A 23 42.54 49.76 -13.83
N ALA A 24 42.54 49.78 -15.16
CA ALA A 24 41.79 48.81 -15.97
C ALA A 24 42.25 47.36 -15.75
N MET A 25 43.56 47.15 -15.55
CA MET A 25 44.12 45.84 -15.20
C MET A 25 43.67 45.40 -13.80
N LEU A 26 43.67 46.31 -12.82
CA LEU A 26 43.23 46.03 -11.45
C LEU A 26 41.73 45.68 -11.41
N GLU A 27 40.91 46.42 -12.14
CA GLU A 27 39.47 46.20 -12.25
C GLU A 27 39.13 44.86 -12.92
N THR A 28 39.85 44.53 -14.01
CA THR A 28 39.72 43.22 -14.67
C THR A 28 40.09 42.06 -13.73
N TRP A 29 41.12 42.25 -12.89
CA TRP A 29 41.50 41.26 -11.90
C TRP A 29 40.44 41.15 -10.78
N TYR A 30 39.93 42.28 -10.30
CA TYR A 30 38.89 42.35 -9.26
C TYR A 30 37.61 41.62 -9.71
N MET A 31 37.12 41.88 -10.92
CA MET A 31 35.94 41.19 -11.48
C MET A 31 36.12 39.66 -11.51
N ARG A 32 37.32 39.18 -11.86
CA ARG A 32 37.61 37.73 -11.86
C ARG A 32 37.66 37.16 -10.44
N TYR A 33 38.22 37.90 -9.50
CA TYR A 33 38.32 37.50 -8.09
C TYR A 33 36.94 37.43 -7.43
N GLU A 34 36.11 38.44 -7.64
CA GLU A 34 34.74 38.51 -7.11
C GLU A 34 33.88 37.37 -7.65
N ASN A 35 33.93 37.10 -8.96
CA ASN A 35 33.17 36.00 -9.57
C ASN A 35 33.54 34.63 -8.98
N LYS A 36 34.84 34.38 -8.75
CA LYS A 36 35.31 33.14 -8.11
C LYS A 36 34.87 33.02 -6.65
N ASN A 37 34.89 34.13 -5.90
CA ASN A 37 34.43 34.16 -4.51
C ASN A 37 32.92 33.97 -4.40
N LEU A 38 32.12 34.63 -5.25
CA LEU A 38 30.67 34.51 -5.25
C LEU A 38 30.21 33.06 -5.54
N VAL A 39 30.87 32.38 -6.48
CA VAL A 39 30.61 30.95 -6.75
C VAL A 39 30.97 30.09 -5.53
N GLN A 40 32.11 30.34 -4.90
CA GLN A 40 32.55 29.56 -3.74
C GLN A 40 31.65 29.76 -2.52
N VAL A 41 31.23 31.00 -2.23
CA VAL A 41 30.29 31.32 -1.15
C VAL A 41 28.90 30.72 -1.42
N ALA A 42 28.43 30.76 -2.68
CA ALA A 42 27.16 30.16 -3.06
C ALA A 42 27.17 28.63 -2.89
N ASP A 43 28.28 27.96 -3.20
CA ASP A 43 28.43 26.52 -3.04
C ASP A 43 28.56 26.12 -1.55
N GLU A 44 29.31 26.87 -0.74
CA GLU A 44 29.47 26.61 0.68
C GLU A 44 28.16 26.79 1.46
N LEU A 45 27.40 27.86 1.18
CA LEU A 45 26.06 28.07 1.74
C LEU A 45 25.08 26.96 1.35
N ARG A 46 25.16 26.46 0.11
CA ARG A 46 24.31 25.35 -0.36
C ARG A 46 24.60 24.05 0.38
N ILE A 47 25.88 23.73 0.60
CA ILE A 47 26.28 22.51 1.30
C ILE A 47 25.78 22.53 2.75
N ASP A 48 25.98 23.64 3.46
CA ASP A 48 25.53 23.82 4.85
C ASP A 48 23.99 23.77 4.98
N GLN A 49 23.27 24.33 4.00
CA GLN A 49 21.81 24.22 3.93
C GLN A 49 21.34 22.77 3.71
N LEU A 50 21.98 22.04 2.79
CA LEU A 50 21.64 20.64 2.50
C LEU A 50 21.91 19.73 3.69
N GLU A 51 22.98 19.99 4.44
CA GLU A 51 23.35 19.22 5.62
C GLU A 51 22.36 19.44 6.78
N ARG A 52 21.91 20.69 7.01
CA ARG A 52 20.84 21.00 7.97
C ARG A 52 19.53 20.29 7.62
N ILE A 53 19.12 20.31 6.35
CA ILE A 53 17.89 19.65 5.89
C ILE A 53 18.00 18.13 6.10
N ARG A 54 19.15 17.52 5.79
CA ARG A 54 19.40 16.09 6.02
C ARG A 54 19.32 15.72 7.50
N MET A 55 19.92 16.51 8.39
CA MET A 55 19.86 16.26 9.84
C MET A 55 18.42 16.38 10.38
N GLN A 56 17.66 17.39 9.94
CA GLN A 56 16.25 17.53 10.32
C GLN A 56 15.38 16.37 9.84
N MET A 57 15.59 15.89 8.62
CA MET A 57 14.89 14.72 8.08
C MET A 57 15.28 13.43 8.80
N ALA A 58 16.56 13.25 9.16
CA ALA A 58 17.02 12.09 9.91
C ALA A 58 16.41 12.03 11.31
N GLN A 59 16.27 13.17 11.99
CA GLN A 59 15.59 13.26 13.29
C GLN A 59 14.08 13.03 13.20
N HIS A 60 13.42 13.47 12.13
CA HIS A 60 11.98 13.30 11.93
C HIS A 60 11.61 11.99 11.23
N SER A 61 12.57 11.20 10.76
CA SER A 61 12.37 9.82 10.34
C SER A 61 12.18 8.91 11.57
N THR A 62 11.27 9.27 12.46
CA THR A 62 10.70 8.32 13.41
C THR A 62 10.03 7.24 12.58
N ARG A 63 10.69 6.09 12.49
CA ARG A 63 10.20 4.81 11.94
C ARG A 63 8.69 4.88 11.78
N ALA A 64 8.22 5.07 10.54
CA ALA A 64 6.80 5.13 10.24
C ALA A 64 6.18 3.91 10.94
N LYS A 65 5.34 4.15 11.96
CA LYS A 65 4.64 3.06 12.63
C LYS A 65 3.76 2.44 11.55
N THR A 66 4.24 1.34 10.98
CA THR A 66 3.46 0.50 10.08
C THR A 66 2.40 -0.15 10.95
N ILE A 67 1.32 0.59 11.17
CA ILE A 67 0.13 0.05 11.79
C ILE A 67 -0.33 -1.05 10.83
N LYS A 68 -0.18 -2.32 11.24
CA LYS A 68 -0.69 -3.46 10.49
C LYS A 68 -2.22 -3.35 10.45
N LEU A 69 -2.75 -2.62 9.47
CA LEU A 69 -4.18 -2.43 9.22
C LEU A 69 -4.90 -3.78 9.11
N TRP A 70 -4.22 -4.82 8.62
CA TRP A 70 -4.70 -6.20 8.61
C TRP A 70 -5.18 -6.68 9.99
N SER A 71 -4.50 -6.33 11.08
CA SER A 71 -4.90 -6.77 12.42
C SER A 71 -6.26 -6.20 12.86
N ARG A 72 -6.68 -5.05 12.32
CA ARG A 72 -8.00 -4.46 12.60
C ARG A 72 -9.08 -4.95 11.64
N ILE A 73 -8.70 -5.31 10.41
CA ILE A 73 -9.64 -5.71 9.36
C ILE A 73 -10.02 -7.19 9.46
N ILE A 74 -9.14 -8.06 9.96
CA ILE A 74 -9.41 -9.51 10.12
C ILE A 74 -10.69 -9.76 10.94
N GLY A 75 -10.90 -9.03 12.04
CA GLY A 75 -12.09 -9.20 12.88
C GLY A 75 -13.38 -8.85 12.15
N VAL A 76 -13.37 -7.76 11.37
CA VAL A 76 -14.54 -7.32 10.58
C VAL A 76 -14.82 -8.32 9.45
N ALA A 77 -13.79 -8.77 8.74
CA ALA A 77 -13.93 -9.73 7.66
C ALA A 77 -14.50 -11.08 8.16
N ALA A 78 -14.04 -11.57 9.31
CA ALA A 78 -14.56 -12.79 9.92
C ALA A 78 -16.03 -12.66 10.35
N ALA A 79 -16.42 -11.52 10.94
CA ALA A 79 -17.80 -11.25 11.33
C ALA A 79 -18.74 -11.19 10.11
N VAL A 80 -18.32 -10.50 9.04
CA VAL A 80 -19.10 -10.42 7.80
C VAL A 80 -19.22 -11.80 7.16
N ALA A 81 -18.14 -12.57 7.08
CA ALA A 81 -18.18 -13.93 6.56
C ALA A 81 -19.12 -14.82 7.37
N ALA A 82 -19.07 -14.76 8.71
CA ALA A 82 -19.96 -15.53 9.58
C ALA A 82 -21.44 -15.16 9.37
N ILE A 83 -21.76 -13.87 9.18
CA ILE A 83 -23.12 -13.43 8.87
C ILE A 83 -23.56 -13.93 7.49
N VAL A 84 -22.70 -13.82 6.47
CA VAL A 84 -23.01 -14.29 5.11
C VAL A 84 -23.23 -15.80 5.10
N PHE A 85 -22.35 -16.58 5.74
CA PHE A 85 -22.52 -18.04 5.85
C PHE A 85 -23.73 -18.40 6.71
N GLY A 86 -23.98 -17.68 7.81
CA GLY A 86 -25.15 -17.88 8.65
C GLY A 86 -26.44 -17.67 7.87
N VAL A 87 -26.56 -16.54 7.17
CA VAL A 87 -27.71 -16.23 6.32
C VAL A 87 -27.81 -17.23 5.16
N PHE A 88 -26.69 -17.58 4.53
CA PHE A 88 -26.66 -18.57 3.45
C PHE A 88 -27.18 -19.93 3.93
N PHE A 89 -26.71 -20.45 5.07
CA PHE A 89 -27.20 -21.73 5.61
C PHE A 89 -28.66 -21.66 6.07
N PHE A 90 -29.11 -20.52 6.60
CA PHE A 90 -30.49 -20.36 7.07
C PHE A 90 -31.49 -20.12 5.94
N LYS A 91 -31.04 -19.51 4.83
CA LYS A 91 -31.83 -19.26 3.62
C LYS A 91 -31.60 -20.29 2.53
N ALA A 92 -30.60 -21.16 2.68
CA ALA A 92 -30.35 -22.25 1.76
C ALA A 92 -31.61 -23.11 1.72
N PRO A 93 -32.32 -23.15 0.59
CA PRO A 93 -33.44 -24.07 0.46
C PRO A 93 -32.89 -25.48 0.67
N GLY A 94 -33.44 -26.21 1.64
CA GLY A 94 -33.09 -27.59 1.95
C GLY A 94 -33.47 -28.60 0.84
N ASN A 95 -33.60 -28.13 -0.40
CA ASN A 95 -33.88 -28.95 -1.55
C ASN A 95 -32.70 -28.76 -2.51
N PRO A 96 -31.83 -29.77 -2.70
CA PRO A 96 -31.07 -29.81 -3.94
C PRO A 96 -32.10 -29.70 -5.05
N GLU A 97 -32.00 -28.65 -5.86
CA GLU A 97 -32.68 -28.56 -7.13
C GLU A 97 -32.45 -29.91 -7.80
N PRO A 98 -33.50 -30.70 -8.11
CA PRO A 98 -33.25 -31.92 -8.85
C PRO A 98 -32.80 -31.46 -10.22
N GLY A 99 -31.50 -31.57 -10.46
CA GLY A 99 -30.88 -31.23 -11.73
C GLY A 99 -31.72 -31.84 -12.84
N LEU A 100 -31.94 -31.06 -13.90
CA LEU A 100 -32.50 -31.44 -15.20
C LEU A 100 -32.61 -32.97 -15.37
N GLY A 101 -33.72 -33.54 -14.91
CA GLY A 101 -33.84 -34.99 -14.70
C GLY A 101 -34.69 -35.47 -13.52
N ALA A 102 -35.41 -34.59 -12.80
CA ALA A 102 -36.40 -35.02 -11.82
C ALA A 102 -37.60 -35.70 -12.52
N THR A 103 -37.53 -37.01 -12.66
CA THR A 103 -38.72 -37.83 -12.86
C THR A 103 -39.59 -37.71 -11.61
N ASN A 104 -40.82 -37.24 -11.80
CA ASN A 104 -41.85 -37.23 -10.77
C ASN A 104 -42.07 -38.66 -10.27
N TYR A 105 -41.45 -39.05 -9.16
CA TYR A 105 -41.81 -40.27 -8.45
C TYR A 105 -42.93 -39.93 -7.47
N THR A 106 -44.14 -39.85 -8.00
CA THR A 106 -45.36 -39.93 -7.20
C THR A 106 -45.42 -41.34 -6.63
N ASN A 107 -44.84 -41.55 -5.45
CA ASN A 107 -45.07 -42.79 -4.72
C ASN A 107 -46.45 -42.69 -4.05
N ASP A 108 -47.49 -42.74 -4.87
CA ASP A 108 -48.87 -42.87 -4.41
C ASP A 108 -49.07 -44.31 -3.93
N ILE A 109 -48.53 -44.60 -2.76
CA ILE A 109 -48.77 -45.87 -2.08
C ILE A 109 -50.10 -45.69 -1.34
N ALA A 110 -51.18 -46.20 -1.96
CA ALA A 110 -52.47 -46.30 -1.29
C ALA A 110 -52.31 -47.04 0.07
N PRO A 111 -53.06 -46.65 1.11
CA PRO A 111 -52.91 -47.24 2.44
C PRO A 111 -53.03 -48.77 2.37
N GLY A 112 -51.98 -49.45 2.86
CA GLY A 112 -51.91 -50.91 2.89
C GLY A 112 -53.10 -51.51 3.63
N LYS A 113 -53.86 -52.39 2.96
CA LYS A 113 -55.02 -53.06 3.54
C LYS A 113 -54.54 -54.03 4.63
N ASN A 114 -55.04 -53.88 5.87
CA ASN A 114 -54.71 -54.73 7.02
C ASN A 114 -55.32 -56.14 6.92
N THR A 115 -54.95 -56.89 5.89
CA THR A 115 -55.39 -58.26 5.64
C THR A 115 -54.38 -59.21 6.27
N ALA A 116 -54.80 -60.02 7.24
CA ALA A 116 -53.99 -61.15 7.69
C ALA A 116 -54.57 -62.43 7.07
N THR A 117 -53.72 -63.19 6.39
CA THR A 117 -54.05 -64.51 5.84
C THR A 117 -53.19 -65.54 6.56
N LEU A 118 -53.84 -66.56 7.15
CA LEU A 118 -53.13 -67.68 7.76
C LEU A 118 -53.07 -68.81 6.74
N THR A 119 -51.87 -69.22 6.36
CA THR A 119 -51.65 -70.42 5.52
C THR A 119 -51.37 -71.60 6.44
N LEU A 120 -52.24 -72.60 6.39
CA LEU A 120 -52.09 -73.83 7.17
C LEU A 120 -51.08 -74.76 6.52
N ALA A 121 -50.50 -75.69 7.29
CA ALA A 121 -49.48 -76.64 6.81
C ALA A 121 -49.96 -77.54 5.65
N ASN A 122 -51.28 -77.64 5.44
CA ASN A 122 -51.91 -78.35 4.33
C ASN A 122 -52.11 -77.47 3.07
N GLY A 123 -51.50 -76.27 3.02
CA GLY A 123 -51.54 -75.37 1.86
C GLY A 123 -52.85 -74.59 1.71
N LYS A 124 -53.81 -74.74 2.63
CA LYS A 124 -55.08 -74.02 2.57
C LYS A 124 -54.95 -72.66 3.25
N THR A 125 -55.37 -71.60 2.56
CA THR A 125 -55.28 -70.22 3.06
C THR A 125 -56.63 -69.74 3.55
N ILE A 126 -56.69 -69.23 4.78
CA ILE A 126 -57.91 -68.66 5.38
C ILE A 126 -57.69 -67.16 5.64
N PRO A 127 -58.53 -66.26 5.08
CA PRO A 127 -58.47 -64.85 5.41
C PRO A 127 -59.11 -64.58 6.79
N LYS A 128 -58.54 -63.68 7.59
CA LYS A 128 -59.23 -63.19 8.80
C LYS A 128 -60.50 -62.45 8.36
N ARG A 129 -61.67 -62.92 8.79
CA ARG A 129 -62.89 -62.11 8.83
C ARG A 129 -62.96 -61.48 10.22
N CYS A 130 -63.28 -60.20 10.29
CA CYS A 130 -63.71 -59.58 11.54
C CYS A 130 -65.16 -59.99 11.83
#